data_AF-A0A957KPU5-F1
#
_entry.id   AF-A0A957KPU5-F1
#
_cell.length_a   1.000
_cell.length_b   1.000
_cell.length_c   1.000
_cell.angle_alpha   90.00
_cell.angle_beta   90.00
_cell.angle_gamma   90.00
#
_symmetry.space_group_name_H-M   'P 1'
#
loop_
_entity.id
_entity.type
_entity.pdbx_description
1 polymer ?
#
loop_
_entity_poly.entity_id
_entity_poly.type
_entity_poly.pdbx_seq_one_letter_code
_entity_poly.pdbx_strand_id
1 'polypeptide(L)'
;RQHHTLDMELFGPNAWLTGMYLAALKAGAEMAEHLGDTDSAAEYRAIFARGKAWADANLFNGEYYIQRIDLHDRGIVEAFAEDELVLIGNSTLEAYWDEEHQEIKYQIGDGSSIDQLLGQWHASLYGLGEIFDPAQVRRANAAIYRHNFIPVMGDVYNPCRIYCLNDEGGLVICAWPEGSTKPTIPAPYSQETMNGFEYSAAIHMIMDGLVDEGMTCVAALRKRYDGERRNPWNEFECGSNYA
;
A
#
# COMPACT_ATOMS: atom_id res chain seq x y z
N ARG A 1 -9.46 -11.72 6.09
CA ARG A 1 -9.61 -10.37 6.66
C ARG A 1 -8.25 -9.93 7.20
N GLN A 2 -7.79 -8.73 6.88
CA GLN A 2 -6.49 -8.19 7.30
C GLN A 2 -6.63 -6.71 7.66
N HIS A 3 -6.41 -6.38 8.93
CA HIS A 3 -6.49 -5.01 9.43
C HIS A 3 -5.24 -4.22 9.06
N HIS A 4 -5.39 -2.94 8.73
CA HIS A 4 -4.28 -2.09 8.32
C HIS A 4 -4.48 -0.62 8.71
N THR A 5 -3.40 0.16 8.60
CA THR A 5 -3.32 1.56 9.06
C THR A 5 -4.22 2.56 8.32
N LEU A 6 -4.94 2.14 7.28
CA LEU A 6 -5.97 2.96 6.63
C LEU A 6 -7.34 2.68 7.25
N ASP A 7 -7.35 2.36 8.54
CA ASP A 7 -8.52 2.19 9.42
C ASP A 7 -9.60 1.23 8.88
N MET A 8 -9.22 0.25 8.06
CA MET A 8 -10.13 -0.67 7.39
C MET A 8 -9.54 -2.08 7.29
N GLU A 9 -10.33 -2.98 6.70
CA GLU A 9 -9.98 -4.36 6.41
C GLU A 9 -9.82 -4.58 4.91
N LEU A 10 -8.70 -5.18 4.51
CA LEU A 10 -8.58 -5.81 3.21
C LEU A 10 -8.98 -7.29 3.30
N PHE A 11 -9.76 -7.73 2.32
CA PHE A 11 -10.11 -9.13 2.15
C PHE A 11 -9.30 -9.76 1.01
N GLY A 12 -9.04 -11.06 1.12
CA GLY A 12 -8.15 -11.74 0.17
C GLY A 12 -6.68 -11.27 0.25
N PRO A 13 -5.80 -11.91 -0.51
CA PRO A 13 -4.37 -11.62 -0.52
C PRO A 13 -4.07 -10.31 -1.27
N ASN A 14 -3.18 -9.49 -0.70
CA ASN A 14 -2.69 -8.24 -1.28
C ASN A 14 -1.18 -8.12 -1.04
N ALA A 15 -0.46 -7.43 -1.92
CA ALA A 15 1.00 -7.37 -1.83
C ALA A 15 1.52 -6.53 -0.66
N TRP A 16 0.77 -5.50 -0.24
CA TRP A 16 1.16 -4.66 0.88
C TRP A 16 1.36 -5.47 2.17
N LEU A 17 0.29 -6.11 2.65
CA LEU A 17 0.31 -6.85 3.92
C LEU A 17 1.04 -8.19 3.79
N THR A 18 0.95 -8.85 2.63
CA THR A 18 1.76 -10.05 2.35
C THR A 18 3.25 -9.71 2.41
N GLY A 19 3.68 -8.61 1.79
CA GLY A 19 5.06 -8.17 1.78
C GLY A 19 5.58 -7.85 3.18
N MET A 20 4.77 -7.17 4.00
CA MET A 20 5.11 -6.90 5.41
C MET A 20 5.27 -8.20 6.21
N TYR A 21 4.38 -9.17 6.02
CA TYR A 21 4.49 -10.47 6.67
C TYR A 21 5.74 -11.25 6.23
N LEU A 22 6.05 -11.25 4.93
CA LEU A 22 7.27 -11.88 4.40
C LEU A 22 8.55 -11.22 4.92
N ALA A 23 8.57 -9.88 5.02
CA ALA A 23 9.68 -9.15 5.62
C ALA A 23 9.85 -9.52 7.10
N ALA A 24 8.75 -9.63 7.85
CA ALA A 24 8.79 -10.04 9.26
C ALA A 24 9.32 -11.47 9.44
N LEU A 25 8.92 -12.42 8.58
CA LEU A 25 9.48 -13.79 8.60
C LEU A 25 10.98 -13.79 8.33
N LYS A 26 11.44 -12.98 7.37
CA LYS A 26 12.86 -12.90 7.02
C LYS A 26 13.68 -12.29 8.17
N ALA A 27 13.19 -11.19 8.76
CA ALA A 27 13.80 -10.60 9.94
C ALA A 27 13.81 -11.56 11.14
N GLY A 28 12.69 -12.25 11.37
CA GLY A 28 12.54 -13.26 12.41
C GLY A 28 13.53 -14.41 12.24
N ALA A 29 13.76 -14.87 11.02
CA ALA A 29 14.74 -15.92 10.74
C ALA A 29 16.17 -15.49 11.07
N GLU A 30 16.56 -14.26 10.73
CA GLU A 30 17.89 -13.72 11.05
C GLU A 30 18.08 -13.55 12.57
N MET A 31 17.05 -13.11 13.29
CA MET A 31 17.09 -13.02 14.76
C MET A 31 17.16 -14.40 15.42
N ALA A 32 16.36 -15.37 14.96
CA ALA A 32 16.36 -16.73 15.49
C ALA A 32 17.72 -17.41 15.28
N GLU A 33 18.30 -17.29 14.09
CA GLU A 33 19.65 -17.79 13.78
C GLU A 33 20.70 -17.19 14.72
N HIS A 34 20.66 -15.87 14.93
CA HIS A 34 21.60 -15.18 15.82
C HIS A 34 21.52 -15.66 17.26
N LEU A 35 20.32 -16.02 17.73
CA LEU A 35 20.07 -16.53 19.08
C LEU A 35 20.32 -18.05 19.22
N GLY A 36 20.69 -18.73 18.13
CA GLY A 36 20.91 -20.18 18.12
C GLY A 36 19.62 -21.01 18.07
N ASP A 37 18.46 -20.39 17.82
CA ASP A 37 17.20 -21.10 17.58
C ASP A 37 17.09 -21.47 16.09
N THR A 38 17.80 -22.53 15.72
CA THR A 38 17.90 -22.98 14.32
C THR A 38 16.59 -23.54 13.77
N ASP A 39 15.72 -24.07 14.63
CA ASP A 39 14.44 -24.67 14.23
C ASP A 39 13.46 -23.58 13.78
N SER A 40 13.30 -22.53 14.59
CA SER A 40 12.49 -21.36 14.22
C SER A 40 13.05 -20.65 12.97
N ALA A 41 14.38 -20.50 12.89
CA ALA A 41 15.02 -19.89 11.73
C ALA A 41 14.73 -20.67 10.43
N ALA A 42 14.81 -22.01 10.47
CA ALA A 42 14.49 -22.87 9.34
C ALA A 42 13.00 -22.81 8.96
N GLU A 43 12.10 -22.82 9.95
CA GLU A 43 10.66 -22.70 9.73
C GLU A 43 10.31 -21.38 9.03
N TYR A 44 10.78 -20.25 9.57
CA TYR A 44 10.47 -18.93 9.02
C TYR A 44 11.01 -18.75 7.60
N ARG A 45 12.23 -19.23 7.32
CA ARG A 45 12.78 -19.22 5.95
C ARG A 45 11.96 -20.07 5.00
N ALA A 46 11.46 -21.23 5.45
CA ALA A 46 10.63 -22.10 4.63
C ALA A 46 9.27 -21.47 4.31
N ILE A 47 8.63 -20.82 5.29
CA ILE A 47 7.37 -20.09 5.07
C ILE A 47 7.62 -18.90 4.13
N PHE A 48 8.67 -18.12 4.37
CA PHE A 48 9.07 -17.00 3.51
C PHE A 48 9.26 -17.42 2.05
N ALA A 49 10.03 -18.49 1.80
CA ALA A 49 10.31 -18.95 0.44
C ALA A 49 9.05 -19.33 -0.33
N ARG A 50 8.11 -20.04 0.32
CA ARG A 50 6.82 -20.39 -0.29
C ARG A 50 5.95 -19.16 -0.54
N GLY A 51 5.87 -18.26 0.44
CA GLY A 51 5.04 -17.06 0.36
C GLY A 51 5.55 -16.07 -0.68
N LYS A 52 6.87 -15.86 -0.77
CA LYS A 52 7.51 -15.07 -1.84
C LYS A 52 7.15 -15.61 -3.22
N ALA A 53 7.42 -16.89 -3.46
CA ALA A 53 7.13 -17.52 -4.75
C ALA A 53 5.65 -17.43 -5.13
N TRP A 54 4.75 -17.58 -4.15
CA TRP A 54 3.32 -17.43 -4.37
C TRP A 54 2.94 -15.98 -4.69
N ALA A 55 3.44 -15.00 -3.94
CA ALA A 55 3.13 -13.59 -4.14
C ALA A 55 3.59 -13.10 -5.52
N ASP A 56 4.83 -13.39 -5.90
CA ASP A 56 5.39 -13.02 -7.20
C ASP A 56 4.62 -13.64 -8.38
N ALA A 57 4.02 -14.83 -8.19
CA ALA A 57 3.26 -15.52 -9.23
C ALA A 57 1.77 -15.13 -9.28
N ASN A 58 1.19 -14.66 -8.18
CA ASN A 58 -0.26 -14.51 -8.03
C ASN A 58 -0.74 -13.09 -7.78
N LEU A 59 0.14 -12.18 -7.35
CA LEU A 59 -0.21 -10.81 -7.02
C LEU A 59 0.36 -9.79 -8.01
N PHE A 60 1.33 -10.16 -8.83
CA PHE A 60 1.86 -9.29 -9.88
C PHE A 60 1.02 -9.42 -11.15
N ASN A 61 0.40 -8.33 -11.59
CA ASN A 61 -0.48 -8.33 -12.77
C ASN A 61 0.28 -8.21 -14.10
N GLY A 62 1.61 -8.24 -14.04
CA GLY A 62 2.47 -8.02 -15.19
C GLY A 62 2.96 -6.58 -15.31
N GLU A 63 2.58 -5.64 -14.45
CA GLU A 63 3.13 -4.28 -14.37
C GLU A 63 3.39 -3.85 -12.93
N TYR A 64 2.44 -4.11 -12.03
CA TYR A 64 2.49 -3.80 -10.61
C TYR A 64 1.75 -4.88 -9.79
N TYR A 65 1.81 -4.80 -8.47
CA TYR A 65 1.16 -5.73 -7.56
C TYR A 65 -0.23 -5.25 -7.11
N ILE A 66 -1.18 -6.18 -7.02
CA ILE A 66 -2.59 -5.90 -6.73
C ILE A 66 -3.09 -6.56 -5.43
N GLN A 67 -4.34 -6.25 -5.09
CA GLN A 67 -5.16 -7.08 -4.20
C GLN A 67 -5.98 -8.04 -5.05
N ARG A 68 -5.75 -9.34 -4.89
CA ARG A 68 -6.53 -10.36 -5.60
C ARG A 68 -7.81 -10.67 -4.82
N ILE A 69 -8.91 -10.13 -5.29
CA ILE A 69 -10.24 -10.26 -4.66
C ILE A 69 -11.32 -10.29 -5.75
N ASP A 70 -12.37 -11.09 -5.55
CA ASP A 70 -13.62 -10.94 -6.29
C ASP A 70 -14.55 -10.03 -5.47
N LEU A 71 -14.80 -8.82 -5.99
CA LEU A 71 -15.62 -7.84 -5.29
C LEU A 71 -17.09 -8.24 -5.21
N HIS A 72 -17.57 -9.18 -6.03
CA HIS A 72 -18.97 -9.61 -6.04
C HIS A 72 -19.21 -10.88 -5.21
N ASP A 73 -18.15 -11.49 -4.66
CA ASP A 73 -18.29 -12.65 -3.79
C ASP A 73 -18.63 -12.24 -2.35
N ARG A 74 -19.93 -12.08 -2.09
CA ARG A 74 -20.49 -11.82 -0.76
C ARG A 74 -20.00 -12.81 0.31
N GLY A 75 -19.74 -14.06 -0.08
CA GLY A 75 -19.30 -15.12 0.82
C GLY A 75 -17.98 -14.80 1.53
N ILE A 76 -17.12 -13.97 0.91
CA ILE A 76 -15.86 -13.51 1.51
C ILE A 76 -16.11 -12.72 2.80
N VAL A 77 -17.14 -11.88 2.82
CA VAL A 77 -17.47 -11.01 3.97
C VAL A 77 -18.33 -11.76 4.98
N GLU A 78 -19.26 -12.60 4.50
CA GLU A 78 -20.12 -13.44 5.35
C GLU A 78 -19.32 -14.40 6.23
N ALA A 79 -18.17 -14.89 5.75
CA ALA A 79 -17.26 -15.71 6.54
C ALA A 79 -16.77 -15.04 7.84
N PHE A 80 -16.92 -13.71 7.96
CA PHE A 80 -16.55 -12.90 9.12
C PHE A 80 -17.75 -12.17 9.74
N ALA A 81 -19.00 -12.56 9.41
CA ALA A 81 -20.20 -11.82 9.81
C ALA A 81 -20.41 -11.75 11.33
N GLU A 82 -19.96 -12.76 12.09
CA GLU A 82 -20.07 -12.81 13.55
C GLU A 82 -18.99 -11.98 14.27
N ASP A 83 -18.05 -11.39 13.52
CA ASP A 83 -16.99 -10.55 14.07
C ASP A 83 -17.50 -9.11 14.25
N GLU A 84 -17.70 -8.73 15.52
CA GLU A 84 -18.14 -7.41 15.95
C GLU A 84 -16.99 -6.39 16.08
N LEU A 85 -15.73 -6.81 15.92
CA LEU A 85 -14.56 -5.92 16.00
C LEU A 85 -14.41 -5.12 14.70
N VAL A 86 -15.40 -4.33 14.33
CA VAL A 86 -15.35 -3.41 13.18
C VAL A 86 -15.24 -1.97 13.65
N LEU A 87 -14.47 -1.17 12.91
CA LEU A 87 -14.33 0.27 13.19
C LEU A 87 -15.61 1.06 12.83
N ILE A 88 -16.42 0.54 11.91
CA ILE A 88 -17.62 1.20 11.40
C ILE A 88 -18.75 0.15 11.33
N GLY A 89 -19.94 0.48 11.84
CA GLY A 89 -21.11 -0.41 11.81
C GLY A 89 -21.17 -1.37 13.01
N ASN A 90 -22.15 -2.29 13.00
CA ASN A 90 -22.32 -3.28 14.09
C ASN A 90 -21.79 -4.67 13.72
N SER A 91 -21.43 -4.91 12.46
CA SER A 91 -20.84 -6.18 11.99
C SER A 91 -19.98 -5.98 10.74
N THR A 92 -19.11 -6.95 10.45
CA THR A 92 -18.31 -6.98 9.21
C THR A 92 -19.18 -6.95 7.96
N LEU A 93 -20.33 -7.61 7.96
CA LEU A 93 -21.24 -7.63 6.82
C LEU A 93 -21.84 -6.24 6.57
N GLU A 94 -22.37 -5.57 7.60
CA GLU A 94 -22.89 -4.19 7.47
C GLU A 94 -21.81 -3.21 7.03
N ALA A 95 -20.60 -3.38 7.57
CA ALA A 95 -19.47 -2.50 7.32
C ALA A 95 -18.98 -2.60 5.87
N TYR A 96 -18.87 -3.80 5.30
CA TYR A 96 -18.15 -4.03 4.04
C TYR A 96 -19.01 -4.46 2.86
N TRP A 97 -20.23 -4.97 3.06
CA TRP A 97 -21.10 -5.30 1.92
C TRP A 97 -21.93 -4.08 1.50
N ASP A 98 -22.02 -3.84 0.19
CA ASP A 98 -22.93 -2.89 -0.41
C ASP A 98 -24.08 -3.61 -1.11
N GLU A 99 -25.27 -3.55 -0.53
CA GLU A 99 -26.46 -4.17 -1.13
C GLU A 99 -26.93 -3.45 -2.41
N GLU A 100 -26.60 -2.18 -2.62
CA GLU A 100 -27.03 -1.46 -3.83
C GLU A 100 -26.22 -1.92 -5.05
N HIS A 101 -24.90 -1.96 -4.91
CA HIS A 101 -23.98 -2.29 -6.00
C HIS A 101 -23.59 -3.77 -6.04
N GLN A 102 -23.97 -4.57 -5.03
CA GLN A 102 -23.59 -5.97 -4.87
C GLN A 102 -22.06 -6.13 -4.94
N GLU A 103 -21.35 -5.25 -4.22
CA GLU A 103 -19.89 -5.19 -4.16
C GLU A 103 -19.37 -5.10 -2.72
N ILE A 104 -18.17 -5.63 -2.51
CA ILE A 104 -17.39 -5.41 -1.28
C ILE A 104 -16.78 -4.00 -1.32
N LYS A 105 -17.17 -3.16 -0.36
CA LYS A 105 -16.66 -1.80 -0.16
C LYS A 105 -15.23 -1.80 0.36
N TYR A 106 -14.58 -0.65 0.21
CA TYR A 106 -13.36 -0.28 0.91
C TYR A 106 -12.12 -1.13 0.55
N GLN A 107 -12.12 -1.70 -0.65
CA GLN A 107 -11.02 -2.50 -1.17
C GLN A 107 -10.16 -1.70 -2.16
N ILE A 108 -8.97 -2.21 -2.47
CA ILE A 108 -8.07 -1.69 -3.51
C ILE A 108 -8.37 -2.40 -4.85
N GLY A 109 -8.56 -3.72 -4.81
CA GLY A 109 -8.73 -4.56 -6.01
C GLY A 109 -7.52 -4.45 -6.94
N ASP A 110 -7.79 -4.17 -8.22
CA ASP A 110 -6.79 -4.04 -9.28
C ASP A 110 -6.00 -2.71 -9.25
N GLY A 111 -6.23 -1.88 -8.24
CA GLY A 111 -5.58 -0.57 -8.10
C GLY A 111 -4.07 -0.68 -7.82
N SER A 112 -3.32 0.25 -8.38
CA SER A 112 -1.91 0.48 -8.03
C SER A 112 -1.84 1.28 -6.74
N SER A 113 -1.54 0.61 -5.62
CA SER A 113 -1.30 1.26 -4.33
C SER A 113 0.16 1.66 -4.17
N ILE A 114 0.45 2.84 -3.64
CA ILE A 114 1.84 3.28 -3.37
C ILE A 114 2.54 2.42 -2.31
N ASP A 115 1.77 1.74 -1.46
CA ASP A 115 2.25 0.87 -0.39
C ASP A 115 2.36 -0.61 -0.78
N GLN A 116 2.05 -0.95 -2.04
CA GLN A 116 2.11 -2.33 -2.53
C GLN A 116 3.51 -2.98 -2.33
N LEU A 117 4.57 -2.17 -2.20
CA LEU A 117 5.95 -2.59 -1.99
C LEU A 117 6.51 -2.24 -0.59
N LEU A 118 5.68 -1.84 0.38
CA LEU A 118 6.16 -1.33 1.68
C LEU A 118 7.08 -2.34 2.41
N GLY A 119 6.75 -3.63 2.34
CA GLY A 119 7.60 -4.69 2.92
C GLY A 119 8.99 -4.78 2.28
N GLN A 120 9.09 -4.57 0.96
CA GLN A 120 10.37 -4.52 0.26
C GLN A 120 11.15 -3.26 0.63
N TRP A 121 10.50 -2.10 0.74
CA TRP A 121 11.15 -0.86 1.17
C TRP A 121 11.81 -1.01 2.55
N HIS A 122 11.10 -1.57 3.54
CA HIS A 122 11.68 -1.88 4.84
C HIS A 122 12.84 -2.87 4.74
N ALA A 123 12.71 -3.93 3.93
CA ALA A 123 13.77 -4.91 3.76
C ALA A 123 15.05 -4.30 3.14
N SER A 124 14.90 -3.39 2.18
CA SER A 124 16.00 -2.64 1.57
C SER A 124 16.70 -1.73 2.59
N LEU A 125 15.94 -1.06 3.46
CA LEU A 125 16.50 -0.23 4.55
C LEU A 125 17.30 -1.05 5.57
N TYR A 126 16.81 -2.24 5.92
CA TYR A 126 17.39 -3.06 6.99
C TYR A 126 18.44 -4.07 6.50
N GLY A 127 18.72 -4.11 5.19
CA GLY A 127 19.66 -5.07 4.62
C GLY A 127 19.15 -6.52 4.64
N LEU A 128 17.83 -6.72 4.67
CA LEU A 128 17.20 -8.04 4.63
C LEU A 128 17.19 -8.63 3.22
N GLY A 129 17.53 -7.86 2.19
CA GLY A 129 17.50 -8.27 0.78
C GLY A 129 16.07 -8.52 0.28
N GLU A 130 15.94 -9.32 -0.78
CA GLU A 130 14.71 -9.31 -1.58
C GLU A 130 13.51 -10.03 -0.95
N ILE A 131 12.39 -9.33 -0.81
CA ILE A 131 11.07 -9.84 -0.41
C ILE A 131 10.27 -10.29 -1.63
N PHE A 132 10.37 -9.53 -2.72
CA PHE A 132 9.73 -9.80 -4.00
C PHE A 132 10.78 -10.07 -5.08
N ASP A 133 10.35 -10.38 -6.30
CA ASP A 133 11.24 -10.46 -7.46
C ASP A 133 11.78 -9.06 -7.83
N PRO A 134 13.11 -8.84 -7.93
CA PRO A 134 13.68 -7.52 -8.20
C PRO A 134 13.24 -6.88 -9.53
N ALA A 135 12.99 -7.68 -10.56
CA ALA A 135 12.51 -7.14 -11.83
C ALA A 135 11.05 -6.71 -11.72
N GLN A 136 10.23 -7.43 -10.96
CA GLN A 136 8.85 -7.03 -10.66
C GLN A 136 8.81 -5.77 -9.78
N VAL A 137 9.65 -5.68 -8.75
CA VAL A 137 9.81 -4.49 -7.89
C VAL A 137 10.11 -3.25 -8.72
N ARG A 138 11.08 -3.34 -9.63
CA ARG A 138 11.46 -2.22 -10.52
C ARG A 138 10.35 -1.77 -11.44
N ARG A 139 9.57 -2.72 -11.96
CA ARG A 139 8.41 -2.41 -12.81
C ARG A 139 7.28 -1.79 -11.99
N ALA A 140 7.03 -2.30 -10.79
CA ALA A 140 6.02 -1.78 -9.88
C ALA A 140 6.36 -0.36 -9.40
N ASN A 141 7.62 -0.07 -9.03
CA ASN A 141 8.05 1.31 -8.72
C ASN A 141 7.84 2.27 -9.90
N ALA A 142 8.20 1.84 -11.12
CA ALA A 142 7.95 2.64 -12.33
C ALA A 142 6.45 2.87 -12.58
N ALA A 143 5.62 1.87 -12.30
CA ALA A 143 4.17 1.94 -12.44
C ALA A 143 3.54 2.86 -11.38
N ILE A 144 4.01 2.80 -10.13
CA ILE A 144 3.61 3.73 -9.07
C ILE A 144 3.87 5.17 -9.52
N TYR A 145 5.08 5.48 -10.00
CA TYR A 145 5.36 6.82 -10.51
C TYR A 145 4.42 7.20 -11.67
N ARG A 146 4.24 6.31 -12.65
CA ARG A 146 3.42 6.57 -13.84
C ARG A 146 1.95 6.85 -13.51
N HIS A 147 1.37 6.06 -12.60
CA HIS A 147 -0.08 6.03 -12.39
C HIS A 147 -0.51 6.83 -11.17
N ASN A 148 0.32 6.88 -10.12
CA ASN A 148 -0.04 7.52 -8.86
C ASN A 148 0.48 8.96 -8.76
N PHE A 149 1.50 9.36 -9.53
CA PHE A 149 2.03 10.73 -9.45
C PHE A 149 1.17 11.70 -10.23
N ILE A 150 0.59 12.67 -9.53
CA ILE A 150 -0.20 13.74 -10.11
C ILE A 150 0.63 15.03 -10.02
N PRO A 151 1.04 15.64 -11.15
CA PRO A 151 1.87 16.84 -11.12
C PRO A 151 1.10 18.10 -10.69
N VAL A 152 -0.22 18.13 -10.93
CA VAL A 152 -1.12 19.25 -10.62
C VAL A 152 -2.41 18.68 -10.05
N MET A 153 -2.58 18.75 -8.73
CA MET A 153 -3.70 18.13 -8.01
C MET A 153 -5.04 18.81 -8.32
N GLY A 154 -5.04 20.08 -8.72
CA GLY A 154 -6.23 20.81 -9.16
C GLY A 154 -6.88 20.24 -10.42
N ASP A 155 -6.18 19.40 -11.18
CA ASP A 155 -6.69 18.78 -12.40
C ASP A 155 -7.42 17.44 -12.14
N VAL A 156 -7.39 16.94 -10.90
CA VAL A 156 -8.00 15.67 -10.53
C VAL A 156 -9.03 15.82 -9.42
N TYR A 157 -10.05 14.97 -9.47
CA TYR A 157 -11.07 14.91 -8.44
C TYR A 157 -10.59 14.07 -7.24
N ASN A 158 -10.72 14.60 -6.02
CA ASN A 158 -10.46 13.91 -4.77
C ASN A 158 -11.69 13.99 -3.84
N PRO A 159 -12.41 12.87 -3.61
CA PRO A 159 -13.55 12.81 -2.68
C PRO A 159 -13.15 12.70 -1.20
N CYS A 160 -11.86 12.57 -0.90
CA CYS A 160 -11.33 12.34 0.44
C CYS A 160 -10.77 13.65 1.04
N ARG A 161 -9.97 13.57 2.10
CA ARG A 161 -9.32 14.74 2.70
C ARG A 161 -8.27 15.31 1.73
N ILE A 162 -8.06 16.63 1.82
CA ILE A 162 -7.23 17.35 0.87
C ILE A 162 -5.95 17.84 1.56
N TYR A 163 -4.84 17.17 1.27
CA TYR A 163 -3.50 17.52 1.77
C TYR A 163 -2.58 18.10 0.69
N CYS A 164 -2.98 18.00 -0.58
CA CYS A 164 -2.31 18.56 -1.76
C CYS A 164 -3.35 19.39 -2.53
N LEU A 165 -3.02 20.66 -2.84
CA LEU A 165 -3.97 21.67 -3.32
C LEU A 165 -3.52 22.31 -4.63
N ASN A 166 -4.47 22.63 -5.50
CA ASN A 166 -4.28 23.52 -6.66
C ASN A 166 -3.11 23.11 -7.57
N ASP A 167 -2.03 23.89 -7.59
CA ASP A 167 -0.85 23.72 -8.44
C ASP A 167 0.22 22.80 -7.83
N GLU A 168 -0.12 22.08 -6.76
CA GLU A 168 0.76 21.15 -6.06
C GLU A 168 0.73 19.76 -6.70
N GLY A 169 1.85 19.06 -6.59
CA GLY A 169 1.97 17.67 -7.03
C GLY A 169 2.17 16.71 -5.85
N GLY A 170 1.82 15.45 -6.05
CA GLY A 170 1.98 14.40 -5.05
C GLY A 170 1.64 13.02 -5.59
N LEU A 171 1.88 11.98 -4.79
CA LEU A 171 1.43 10.62 -5.08
C LEU A 171 0.10 10.37 -4.37
N VAL A 172 -0.95 10.04 -5.13
CA VAL A 172 -2.21 9.56 -4.55
C VAL A 172 -2.05 8.12 -4.07
N ILE A 173 -2.66 7.77 -2.92
CA ILE A 173 -2.50 6.44 -2.29
C ILE A 173 -2.76 5.30 -3.27
N CYS A 174 -3.82 5.42 -4.07
CA CYS A 174 -4.19 4.41 -5.05
C CYS A 174 -4.66 5.05 -6.37
N ALA A 175 -4.19 4.49 -7.47
CA ALA A 175 -4.64 4.81 -8.82
C ALA A 175 -5.22 3.56 -9.47
N TRP A 176 -6.23 3.76 -10.33
CA TRP A 176 -6.81 2.70 -11.16
C TRP A 176 -6.58 3.05 -12.62
N PRO A 177 -5.48 2.55 -13.24
CA PRO A 177 -5.17 2.78 -14.64
C PRO A 177 -6.27 2.29 -15.57
N GLU A 178 -6.27 2.76 -16.82
CA GLU A 178 -7.22 2.31 -17.84
C GLU A 178 -7.18 0.78 -17.99
N GLY A 179 -8.36 0.15 -17.96
CA GLY A 179 -8.51 -1.31 -18.01
C GLY A 179 -8.45 -2.01 -16.65
N SER A 180 -8.14 -1.30 -15.55
CA SER A 180 -8.30 -1.83 -14.19
C SER A 180 -9.70 -1.56 -13.64
N THR A 181 -10.13 -2.42 -12.71
CA THR A 181 -11.44 -2.27 -12.04
C THR A 181 -11.29 -1.45 -10.76
N LYS A 182 -11.88 -0.26 -10.73
CA LYS A 182 -12.04 0.52 -9.49
C LYS A 182 -13.31 0.06 -8.77
N PRO A 183 -13.23 -0.37 -7.49
CA PRO A 183 -14.42 -0.66 -6.70
C PRO A 183 -15.35 0.56 -6.65
N THR A 184 -16.66 0.34 -6.65
CA THR A 184 -17.63 1.46 -6.62
C THR A 184 -17.41 2.37 -5.42
N ILE A 185 -17.17 1.75 -4.25
CA ILE A 185 -16.74 2.42 -3.02
C ILE A 185 -15.34 1.91 -2.69
N PRO A 186 -14.27 2.58 -3.17
CA PRO A 186 -12.90 2.12 -2.96
C PRO A 186 -12.45 2.27 -1.51
N ALA A 187 -11.27 1.73 -1.19
CA ALA A 187 -10.61 1.97 0.09
C ALA A 187 -10.67 3.46 0.48
N PRO A 188 -11.07 3.79 1.72
CA PRO A 188 -10.99 5.15 2.22
C PRO A 188 -9.57 5.66 2.05
N TYR A 189 -9.45 6.97 1.88
CA TYR A 189 -8.18 7.65 1.66
C TYR A 189 -7.48 7.37 0.32
N SER A 190 -7.98 6.46 -0.52
CA SER A 190 -7.34 6.05 -1.77
C SER A 190 -6.95 7.19 -2.71
N GLN A 191 -7.67 8.31 -2.68
CA GLN A 191 -7.39 9.49 -3.51
C GLN A 191 -6.73 10.64 -2.73
N GLU A 192 -6.34 10.42 -1.47
CA GLU A 192 -5.53 11.35 -0.68
C GLU A 192 -4.05 11.25 -1.06
N THR A 193 -3.31 12.29 -0.67
CA THR A 193 -1.84 12.28 -0.61
C THR A 193 -1.42 12.23 0.85
N MET A 194 -0.63 11.24 1.27
CA MET A 194 -0.13 11.14 2.65
C MET A 194 1.40 11.18 2.67
N ASN A 195 1.97 12.26 3.21
CA ASN A 195 3.39 12.57 3.03
C ASN A 195 4.34 11.42 3.40
N GLY A 196 4.10 10.73 4.52
CA GLY A 196 4.94 9.60 4.94
C GLY A 196 4.98 8.45 3.93
N PHE A 197 3.82 8.14 3.32
CA PHE A 197 3.65 7.11 2.30
C PHE A 197 4.25 7.57 0.96
N GLU A 198 4.13 8.85 0.64
CA GLU A 198 4.75 9.43 -0.55
C GLU A 198 6.28 9.36 -0.46
N TYR A 199 6.87 9.64 0.71
CA TYR A 199 8.30 9.50 0.93
C TYR A 199 8.77 8.05 0.88
N SER A 200 8.05 7.12 1.50
CA SER A 200 8.45 5.70 1.46
C SER A 200 8.51 5.20 0.01
N ALA A 201 7.49 5.49 -0.78
CA ALA A 201 7.45 5.16 -2.21
C ALA A 201 8.58 5.85 -2.99
N ALA A 202 8.79 7.16 -2.81
CA ALA A 202 9.82 7.90 -3.53
C ALA A 202 11.25 7.47 -3.15
N ILE A 203 11.50 7.19 -1.86
CA ILE A 203 12.78 6.65 -1.38
C ILE A 203 13.01 5.26 -1.99
N HIS A 204 11.97 4.43 -2.05
CA HIS A 204 12.08 3.10 -2.65
C HIS A 204 12.40 3.17 -4.15
N MET A 205 11.78 4.10 -4.89
CA MET A 205 12.14 4.38 -6.28
C MET A 205 13.64 4.71 -6.41
N ILE A 206 14.17 5.59 -5.55
CA ILE A 206 15.60 5.96 -5.56
C ILE A 206 16.49 4.75 -5.25
N MET A 207 16.15 3.95 -4.24
CA MET A 207 16.90 2.74 -3.87
C MET A 207 16.96 1.71 -4.99
N ASP A 208 15.94 1.67 -5.84
CA ASP A 208 15.79 0.75 -6.97
C ASP A 208 16.27 1.35 -8.31
N GLY A 209 16.95 2.50 -8.25
CA GLY A 209 17.61 3.15 -9.38
C GLY A 209 16.72 4.06 -10.23
N LEU A 210 15.48 4.33 -9.82
CA LEU A 210 14.58 5.32 -10.41
C LEU A 210 14.78 6.69 -9.72
N VAL A 211 16.00 7.21 -9.84
CA VAL A 211 16.44 8.40 -9.08
C VAL A 211 15.67 9.64 -9.49
N ASP A 212 15.48 9.87 -10.79
CA ASP A 212 14.81 11.08 -11.28
C ASP A 212 13.32 11.08 -10.91
N GLU A 213 12.65 9.93 -11.01
CA GLU A 213 11.26 9.74 -10.62
C GLU A 213 11.07 10.00 -9.11
N GLY A 214 11.89 9.34 -8.28
CA GLY A 214 11.80 9.51 -6.83
C GLY A 214 12.15 10.94 -6.38
N MET A 215 13.16 11.56 -6.98
CA MET A 215 13.49 12.97 -6.69
C MET A 215 12.40 13.94 -7.15
N THR A 216 11.69 13.63 -8.24
CA THR A 216 10.53 14.40 -8.68
C THR A 216 9.41 14.36 -7.63
N CYS A 217 9.10 13.17 -7.10
CA CYS A 217 8.11 13.01 -6.04
C CYS A 217 8.51 13.75 -4.75
N VAL A 218 9.76 13.59 -4.30
CA VAL A 218 10.28 14.31 -3.12
C VAL A 218 10.22 15.83 -3.32
N ALA A 219 10.62 16.34 -4.49
CA ALA A 219 10.59 17.76 -4.77
C ALA A 219 9.15 18.31 -4.78
N ALA A 220 8.20 17.59 -5.38
CA ALA A 220 6.79 17.95 -5.39
C ALA A 220 6.23 18.03 -3.95
N LEU A 221 6.56 17.04 -3.12
CA LEU A 221 6.19 17.04 -1.71
C LEU A 221 6.81 18.23 -0.97
N ARG A 222 8.13 18.43 -1.06
CA ARG A 222 8.82 19.52 -0.36
C ARG A 222 8.33 20.91 -0.78
N LYS A 223 7.92 21.10 -2.04
CA LYS A 223 7.32 22.35 -2.52
C LYS A 223 6.01 22.69 -1.80
N ARG A 224 5.27 21.70 -1.27
CA ARG A 224 4.08 21.94 -0.45
C ARG A 224 4.43 22.59 0.90
N TYR A 225 5.66 22.43 1.38
CA TYR A 225 6.13 22.84 2.71
C TYR A 225 7.42 23.69 2.61
N ASP A 226 7.38 24.74 1.80
CA ASP A 226 8.51 25.64 1.52
C ASP A 226 8.70 26.78 2.54
N GLY A 227 7.81 26.89 3.53
CA GLY A 227 7.78 27.98 4.52
C GLY A 227 6.93 29.18 4.12
N GLU A 228 6.54 29.31 2.85
CA GLU A 228 5.55 30.30 2.40
C GLU A 228 4.16 29.67 2.37
N ARG A 229 4.02 28.47 1.77
CA ARG A 229 2.76 27.74 1.67
C ARG A 229 2.38 27.06 2.99
N ARG A 230 3.33 26.31 3.56
CA ARG A 230 3.15 25.54 4.81
C ARG A 230 4.48 25.43 5.57
N ASN A 231 4.39 25.13 6.86
CA ASN A 231 5.56 24.96 7.73
C ASN A 231 6.46 23.79 7.24
N PRO A 232 7.76 24.01 6.98
CA PRO A 232 8.69 23.00 6.46
C PRO A 232 8.99 21.84 7.42
N TRP A 233 8.56 21.96 8.68
CA TRP A 233 8.81 21.03 9.78
C TRP A 233 7.53 20.45 10.39
N ASN A 234 6.38 20.62 9.74
CA ASN A 234 5.09 20.16 10.25
C ASN A 234 4.21 19.67 9.08
N GLU A 235 4.70 18.63 8.41
CA GLU A 235 4.06 18.01 7.25
C GLU A 235 2.75 17.33 7.65
N PHE A 236 1.69 17.51 6.86
CA PHE A 236 0.34 17.05 7.24
C PHE A 236 0.10 15.57 7.00
N GLU A 237 -0.56 14.90 7.95
CA GLU A 237 -1.01 13.50 7.79
C GLU A 237 -2.33 13.27 8.51
N CYS A 238 -2.37 13.43 9.83
CA CYS A 238 -3.60 13.58 10.62
C CYS A 238 -3.33 14.17 12.03
N GLY A 239 -4.37 14.70 12.67
CA GLY A 239 -4.27 15.39 13.96
C GLY A 239 -3.36 16.63 13.92
N SER A 240 -2.73 17.04 15.04
CA SER A 240 -1.73 18.14 15.03
C SER A 240 -0.42 17.78 14.28
N ASN A 241 -0.51 16.77 13.41
CA ASN A 241 0.42 16.12 12.49
C ASN A 241 1.42 15.22 13.19
N TYR A 242 1.00 13.98 13.43
CA TYR A 242 1.57 12.99 14.35
C TYR A 242 3.12 13.02 14.49
N ALA A 243 3.52 13.02 15.77
CA ALA A 243 4.82 13.42 16.34
C ALA A 243 6.05 12.60 15.92
#